data_AF-A0A7S0IYH1-F1
#
_entry.id   AF-A0A7S0IYH1-F1
#
_cell.length_a   1.000
_cell.length_b   1.000
_cell.length_c   1.000
_cell.angle_alpha   90.00
_cell.angle_beta   90.00
_cell.angle_gamma   90.00
#
_symmetry.space_group_name_H-M   'P 1'
#
loop_
_entity.id
_entity.type
_entity.pdbx_description
1 polymer ?
#
loop_
_entity_poly.entity_id
_entity_poly.type
_entity_poly.pdbx_seq_one_letter_code
_entity_poly.pdbx_strand_id
1 'polypeptide(L)'
;MLRPYLLASLALVSGYQVAVLPRACPPALRTSSPVAGLFDALKGKGGSDRREADSEAQLRAMEEMRELRRDPVEYEVMKNRRRNYGTASQAAKSGNIPAGWGSAVDEASGARYFFDEETKQTSWEPPAEMLEQMVAILEDIQRKEMQEVVDSVAGSQ
;
A
#
# COMPACT_ATOMS: atom_id res chain seq x y z
N MET A 1 -19.45 47.22 -20.23
CA MET A 1 -19.26 46.31 -21.38
C MET A 1 -19.86 44.97 -21.00
N LEU A 2 -21.04 44.65 -21.53
CA LEU A 2 -21.73 43.39 -21.31
C LEU A 2 -21.19 42.33 -22.28
N ARG A 3 -20.92 41.12 -21.78
CA ARG A 3 -21.11 39.88 -22.54
C ARG A 3 -21.75 38.82 -21.64
N PRO A 4 -22.99 38.39 -21.94
CA PRO A 4 -23.68 37.31 -21.26
C PRO A 4 -23.26 35.97 -21.88
N TYR A 5 -22.81 35.02 -21.06
CA TYR A 5 -22.63 33.65 -21.50
C TYR A 5 -23.88 32.83 -21.21
N LEU A 6 -24.36 32.22 -22.29
CA LEU A 6 -25.56 31.42 -22.42
C LEU A 6 -25.47 30.11 -21.63
N LEU A 7 -26.54 29.84 -20.89
CA LEU A 7 -27.29 28.58 -20.83
C LEU A 7 -26.53 27.28 -21.14
N ALA A 8 -26.29 26.49 -20.10
CA ALA A 8 -26.30 25.03 -20.19
C ALA A 8 -27.25 24.48 -19.11
N SER A 9 -28.53 24.39 -19.47
CA SER A 9 -29.45 23.45 -18.84
C SER A 9 -28.93 22.03 -19.04
N LEU A 10 -28.89 21.25 -17.96
CA LEU A 10 -29.37 19.86 -17.85
C LEU A 10 -28.84 19.26 -16.56
N ALA A 11 -29.41 19.69 -15.43
CA ALA A 11 -29.35 18.89 -14.21
C ALA A 11 -30.32 17.71 -14.37
N LEU A 12 -29.83 16.61 -14.92
CA LEU A 12 -30.52 15.32 -14.83
C LEU A 12 -30.40 14.87 -13.37
N VAL A 13 -31.45 15.10 -12.59
CA VAL A 13 -31.62 14.51 -11.26
C VAL A 13 -31.82 13.01 -11.48
N SER A 14 -30.70 12.28 -11.50
CA SER A 14 -30.69 10.82 -11.49
C SER A 14 -31.15 10.38 -10.10
N GLY A 15 -32.44 10.04 -10.00
CA GLY A 15 -33.03 9.45 -8.82
C GLY A 15 -32.36 8.13 -8.50
N TYR A 16 -31.48 8.13 -7.49
CA TYR A 16 -31.07 6.91 -6.82
C TYR A 16 -32.24 6.42 -5.97
N GLN A 17 -33.04 5.54 -6.57
CA GLN A 17 -33.97 4.70 -5.86
C GLN A 17 -33.17 3.83 -4.87
N VAL A 18 -33.23 4.15 -3.59
CA VAL A 18 -32.73 3.27 -2.52
C VAL A 18 -33.68 2.06 -2.48
N ALA A 19 -33.28 0.97 -3.12
CA ALA A 19 -33.96 -0.31 -3.01
C ALA A 19 -33.73 -0.87 -1.60
N VAL A 20 -34.68 -0.61 -0.69
CA VAL A 20 -34.79 -1.32 0.58
C VAL A 20 -35.25 -2.75 0.28
N LEU A 21 -34.31 -3.70 0.25
CA LEU A 21 -34.64 -5.11 0.15
C LEU A 21 -35.25 -5.60 1.48
N PRO A 22 -36.38 -6.32 1.47
CA PRO A 22 -36.96 -6.90 2.69
C PRO A 22 -36.07 -8.03 3.22
N ARG A 23 -35.76 -7.98 4.52
CA ARG A 23 -35.12 -9.06 5.26
C ARG A 23 -36.05 -10.27 5.34
N ALA A 24 -35.86 -11.24 4.46
CA ALA A 24 -36.43 -12.58 4.64
C ALA A 24 -35.41 -13.46 5.39
N CYS A 25 -35.74 -13.82 6.63
CA CYS A 25 -35.04 -14.87 7.38
C CYS A 25 -35.40 -16.23 6.78
N PRO A 26 -34.43 -17.07 6.38
CA PRO A 26 -34.70 -18.48 6.17
C PRO A 26 -34.82 -19.21 7.53
N PRO A 27 -35.72 -20.20 7.67
CA PRO A 27 -35.92 -20.94 8.91
C PRO A 27 -34.68 -21.75 9.29
N ALA A 28 -34.41 -21.78 10.59
CA ALA A 28 -33.36 -22.55 11.23
C ALA A 28 -33.44 -24.04 10.84
N LEU A 29 -32.52 -24.49 9.99
CA LEU A 29 -32.22 -25.90 9.83
C LEU A 29 -31.10 -26.26 10.79
N ARG A 30 -31.51 -26.83 11.93
CA ARG A 30 -30.66 -27.68 12.77
C ARG A 30 -30.20 -28.87 11.93
N THR A 31 -28.91 -29.02 11.68
CA THR A 31 -28.32 -30.35 11.49
C THR A 31 -26.96 -30.41 12.18
N SER A 32 -26.85 -31.46 13.00
CA SER A 32 -25.70 -32.04 13.69
C SER A 32 -24.32 -31.41 13.50
N SER A 33 -23.72 -31.07 14.65
CA SER A 33 -22.26 -31.03 14.87
C SER A 33 -21.55 -32.18 14.16
N PRO A 34 -20.61 -31.92 13.23
CA PRO A 34 -19.65 -32.92 12.84
C PRO A 34 -18.54 -32.95 13.89
N VAL A 35 -18.65 -33.85 14.86
CA VAL A 35 -17.47 -34.61 15.29
C VAL A 35 -17.10 -35.50 14.10
N ALA A 36 -16.60 -34.88 13.04
CA ALA A 36 -16.07 -35.55 11.87
C ALA A 36 -14.55 -35.35 11.92
N GLY A 37 -13.89 -36.34 12.50
CA GLY A 37 -12.64 -36.83 11.97
C GLY A 37 -11.42 -35.95 12.15
N LEU A 38 -10.90 -35.89 13.37
CA LEU A 38 -9.47 -35.65 13.65
C LEU A 38 -8.54 -36.70 12.96
N PHE A 39 -9.09 -37.71 12.27
CA PHE A 39 -8.36 -38.77 11.59
C PHE A 39 -8.88 -39.10 10.17
N ASP A 40 -9.68 -38.23 9.52
CA ASP A 40 -10.15 -38.45 8.13
C ASP A 40 -9.25 -37.78 7.07
N ALA A 41 -8.01 -37.42 7.45
CA ALA A 41 -7.00 -36.86 6.57
C ALA A 41 -6.02 -37.93 6.01
N LEU A 42 -6.38 -39.22 6.09
CA LEU A 42 -5.50 -40.35 5.73
C LEU A 42 -6.00 -41.17 4.52
N LYS A 43 -6.79 -40.61 3.59
CA LYS A 43 -7.03 -41.26 2.28
C LYS A 43 -7.58 -40.34 1.19
N GLY A 44 -6.86 -39.25 0.90
CA GLY A 44 -7.07 -38.47 -0.32
C GLY A 44 -6.06 -38.84 -1.40
N LYS A 45 -6.44 -39.74 -2.31
CA LYS A 45 -5.69 -40.06 -3.54
C LYS A 45 -5.72 -38.83 -4.47
N GLY A 46 -4.54 -38.27 -4.78
CA GLY A 46 -4.37 -37.23 -5.81
C GLY A 46 -4.09 -35.82 -5.25
N GLY A 47 -2.84 -35.57 -4.86
CA GLY A 47 -2.39 -34.23 -4.44
C GLY A 47 -1.03 -34.16 -3.74
N SER A 48 -0.13 -35.12 -3.98
CA SER A 48 1.24 -35.08 -3.42
C SER A 48 1.97 -33.83 -3.89
N ASP A 49 1.99 -33.60 -5.20
CA ASP A 49 2.72 -32.50 -5.83
C ASP A 49 2.25 -31.11 -5.35
N ARG A 50 0.97 -30.94 -5.03
CA ARG A 50 0.44 -29.64 -4.58
C ARG A 50 0.80 -29.35 -3.11
N ARG A 51 0.77 -30.36 -2.23
CA ARG A 51 1.23 -30.23 -0.83
C ARG A 51 2.75 -30.09 -0.72
N GLU A 52 3.48 -30.75 -1.61
CA GLU A 52 4.93 -30.68 -1.68
C GLU A 52 5.37 -29.30 -2.21
N ALA A 53 4.70 -28.77 -3.23
CA ALA A 53 4.88 -27.38 -3.67
C ALA A 53 4.52 -26.36 -2.57
N ASP A 54 3.44 -26.57 -1.81
CA ASP A 54 3.09 -25.73 -0.66
C ASP A 54 4.16 -25.81 0.45
N SER A 55 4.80 -26.97 0.63
CA SER A 55 5.87 -27.20 1.62
C SER A 55 7.20 -26.59 1.16
N GLU A 56 7.54 -26.69 -0.13
CA GLU A 56 8.69 -26.02 -0.74
C GLU A 56 8.55 -24.50 -0.67
N ALA A 57 7.34 -23.97 -0.92
CA ALA A 57 7.07 -22.55 -0.74
C ALA A 57 7.26 -22.12 0.72
N GLN A 58 6.81 -22.93 1.68
CA GLN A 58 7.05 -22.69 3.11
C GLN A 58 8.54 -22.75 3.47
N LEU A 59 9.30 -23.71 2.94
CA LEU A 59 10.74 -23.81 3.16
C LEU A 59 11.48 -22.62 2.58
N ARG A 60 11.15 -22.21 1.33
CA ARG A 60 11.73 -21.03 0.70
C ARG A 60 11.42 -19.75 1.48
N ALA A 61 10.17 -19.54 1.88
CA ALA A 61 9.79 -18.38 2.70
C ALA A 61 10.49 -18.38 4.08
N MET A 62 10.69 -19.56 4.68
CA MET A 62 11.40 -19.67 5.96
C MET A 62 12.90 -19.40 5.81
N GLU A 63 13.52 -19.84 4.71
CA GLU A 63 14.93 -19.57 4.38
C GLU A 63 15.13 -18.08 4.05
N GLU A 64 14.28 -17.48 3.23
CA GLU A 64 14.26 -16.04 2.94
C GLU A 64 14.16 -15.22 4.24
N MET A 65 13.29 -15.61 5.17
CA MET A 65 13.18 -14.92 6.46
C MET A 65 14.42 -15.14 7.36
N ARG A 66 15.09 -16.30 7.26
CA ARG A 66 16.37 -16.53 7.97
C ARG A 66 17.49 -15.69 7.39
N GLU A 67 17.55 -15.56 6.07
CA GLU A 67 18.53 -14.74 5.36
C GLU A 67 18.30 -13.26 5.62
N LEU A 68 17.06 -12.80 5.54
CA LEU A 68 16.71 -11.42 5.89
C LEU A 68 17.13 -11.10 7.32
N ARG A 69 16.91 -12.01 8.28
CA ARG A 69 17.39 -11.81 9.66
C ARG A 69 18.93 -11.74 9.76
N ARG A 70 19.66 -12.39 8.85
CA ARG A 70 21.13 -12.31 8.80
C ARG A 70 21.62 -10.97 8.24
N ASP A 71 20.81 -10.28 7.43
CA ASP A 71 21.09 -8.95 6.92
C ASP A 71 20.37 -7.87 7.75
N PRO A 72 21.07 -7.21 8.69
CA PRO A 72 20.43 -6.22 9.57
C PRO A 72 19.89 -5.00 8.81
N VAL A 73 20.42 -4.69 7.63
CA VAL A 73 20.00 -3.51 6.84
C VAL A 73 18.68 -3.81 6.12
N GLU A 74 18.65 -4.90 5.34
CA GLU A 74 17.45 -5.29 4.58
C GLU A 74 16.25 -5.57 5.51
N TYR A 75 16.50 -6.23 6.63
CA TYR A 75 15.45 -6.53 7.62
C TYR A 75 14.77 -5.26 8.13
N GLU A 76 15.55 -4.24 8.48
CA GLU A 76 15.00 -2.99 9.02
C GLU A 76 14.30 -2.17 7.94
N VAL A 77 14.80 -2.15 6.70
CA VAL A 77 14.11 -1.48 5.58
C VAL A 77 12.75 -2.12 5.32
N MET A 78 12.70 -3.46 5.19
CA MET A 78 11.45 -4.19 4.97
C MET A 78 10.43 -3.92 6.09
N LYS A 79 10.88 -3.95 7.34
CA LYS A 79 10.04 -3.72 8.52
C LYS A 79 9.52 -2.28 8.59
N ASN A 80 10.30 -1.30 8.14
CA ASN A 80 9.96 0.12 8.24
C ASN A 80 9.19 0.66 7.02
N ARG A 81 9.02 -0.10 5.93
CA ARG A 81 8.35 0.34 4.69
C ARG A 81 7.01 1.05 4.92
N ARG A 82 6.13 0.50 5.77
CA ARG A 82 4.84 1.14 6.10
C ARG A 82 5.01 2.51 6.76
N ARG A 83 6.02 2.65 7.63
CA ARG A 83 6.33 3.92 8.30
C ARG A 83 6.90 4.92 7.29
N ASN A 84 7.76 4.47 6.38
CA ASN A 84 8.35 5.31 5.33
C ASN A 84 7.27 5.97 4.49
N TYR A 85 6.19 5.26 4.17
CA TYR A 85 5.02 5.84 3.50
C TYR A 85 4.37 7.00 4.27
N GLY A 86 4.20 6.85 5.59
CA GLY A 86 3.67 7.92 6.45
C GLY A 86 4.61 9.13 6.49
N THR A 87 5.90 8.87 6.64
CA THR A 87 6.95 9.91 6.60
C THR A 87 6.97 10.62 5.25
N ALA A 88 6.86 9.90 4.13
CA ALA A 88 6.83 10.45 2.78
C ALA A 88 5.64 11.41 2.59
N SER A 89 4.44 11.02 3.05
CA SER A 89 3.26 11.90 3.00
C SER A 89 3.46 13.17 3.82
N GLN A 90 4.08 13.06 5.00
CA GLN A 90 4.35 14.20 5.85
C GLN A 90 5.45 15.12 5.26
N ALA A 91 6.50 14.53 4.69
CA ALA A 91 7.57 15.23 4.00
C ALA A 91 7.02 16.04 2.82
N ALA A 92 6.16 15.42 1.98
CA ALA A 92 5.49 16.12 0.88
C ALA A 92 4.69 17.34 1.35
N LYS A 93 3.94 17.22 2.45
CA LYS A 93 3.18 18.34 3.02
C LYS A 93 4.06 19.48 3.53
N SER A 94 5.26 19.15 4.02
CA SER A 94 6.27 20.15 4.41
C SER A 94 6.98 20.82 3.23
N GLY A 95 6.72 20.37 1.99
CA GLY A 95 7.35 20.88 0.78
C GLY A 95 8.62 20.15 0.39
N ASN A 96 9.00 19.10 1.13
CA ASN A 96 10.08 18.20 0.73
C ASN A 96 9.48 17.20 -0.26
N ILE A 97 9.79 17.34 -1.54
CA ILE A 97 9.22 16.57 -2.64
C ILE A 97 10.35 15.96 -3.49
N PRO A 98 10.10 14.82 -4.15
CA PRO A 98 11.12 14.19 -4.99
C PRO A 98 11.39 15.03 -6.25
N ALA A 99 12.52 14.77 -6.91
CA ALA A 99 12.87 15.44 -8.16
C ALA A 99 11.81 15.17 -9.25
N GLY A 100 11.54 16.17 -10.10
CA GLY A 100 10.52 16.10 -11.14
C GLY A 100 9.10 16.44 -10.67
N TRP A 101 8.89 16.62 -9.36
CA TRP A 101 7.66 17.14 -8.80
C TRP A 101 7.88 18.56 -8.27
N GLY A 102 6.89 19.41 -8.48
CA GLY A 102 6.81 20.75 -7.92
C GLY A 102 5.68 20.87 -6.90
N SER A 103 5.80 21.82 -5.98
CA SER A 103 4.69 22.18 -5.10
C SER A 103 4.62 23.69 -4.91
N ALA A 104 3.40 24.21 -4.90
CA ALA A 104 3.12 25.62 -4.75
C ALA A 104 1.88 25.82 -3.88
N VAL A 105 1.73 27.00 -3.29
CA VAL A 105 0.56 27.35 -2.50
C VAL A 105 -0.34 28.20 -3.38
N ASP A 106 -1.60 27.82 -3.51
CA ASP A 106 -2.60 28.61 -4.19
C ASP A 106 -3.03 29.78 -3.31
N GLU A 107 -3.00 31.01 -3.84
CA GLU A 107 -3.34 32.22 -3.09
C GLU A 107 -4.84 32.32 -2.78
N ALA A 108 -5.70 31.69 -3.59
CA ALA A 108 -7.14 31.74 -3.41
C ALA A 108 -7.62 30.83 -2.26
N SER A 109 -7.04 29.63 -2.15
CA SER A 109 -7.41 28.65 -1.11
C SER A 109 -6.44 28.62 0.08
N GLY A 110 -5.21 29.10 -0.08
CA GLY A 110 -4.13 28.91 0.89
C GLY A 110 -3.66 27.45 0.99
N ALA A 111 -4.13 26.55 0.12
CA ALA A 111 -3.77 25.15 0.12
C ALA A 111 -2.54 24.91 -0.78
N ARG A 112 -1.67 23.99 -0.35
CA ARG A 112 -0.57 23.51 -1.19
C ARG A 112 -1.12 22.54 -2.22
N TYR A 113 -0.75 22.75 -3.48
CA TYR A 113 -0.97 21.79 -4.56
C TYR A 113 0.38 21.27 -5.07
N PHE A 114 0.34 20.08 -5.63
CA PHE A 114 1.47 19.37 -6.22
C PHE A 114 1.28 19.31 -7.72
N PHE A 115 2.36 19.45 -8.48
CA PHE A 115 2.32 19.34 -9.91
C PHE A 115 3.50 18.55 -10.43
N ASP A 116 3.27 17.74 -11.45
CA ASP A 116 4.32 17.02 -12.15
C ASP A 116 4.97 17.96 -13.18
N GLU A 117 6.30 18.02 -13.19
CA GLU A 117 7.05 18.82 -14.15
C GLU A 117 7.05 18.19 -15.54
N GLU A 118 6.91 16.87 -15.66
CA GLU A 118 6.90 16.16 -16.95
C GLU A 118 5.52 16.21 -17.60
N THR A 119 4.49 15.71 -16.91
CA THR A 119 3.14 15.61 -17.48
C THR A 119 2.31 16.87 -17.33
N LYS A 120 2.77 17.85 -16.54
CA LYS A 120 2.04 19.08 -16.18
C LYS A 120 0.69 18.82 -15.50
N GLN A 121 0.49 17.63 -14.94
CA GLN A 121 -0.69 17.31 -14.14
C GLN A 121 -0.59 17.96 -12.76
N THR A 122 -1.73 18.42 -12.24
CA THR A 122 -1.81 19.07 -10.93
C THR A 122 -2.76 18.29 -10.02
N SER A 123 -2.38 18.13 -8.75
CA SER A 123 -3.18 17.46 -7.73
C SER A 123 -3.14 18.23 -6.41
N TRP A 124 -4.27 18.23 -5.70
CA TRP A 124 -4.37 18.81 -4.35
C TRP A 124 -3.83 17.86 -3.28
N GLU A 125 -3.91 16.55 -3.52
CA GLU A 125 -3.35 15.53 -2.65
C GLU A 125 -2.03 14.99 -3.19
N PRO A 126 -1.07 14.60 -2.32
CA PRO A 126 0.15 13.91 -2.72
C PRO A 126 -0.14 12.68 -3.60
N PRO A 127 0.24 12.68 -4.88
CA PRO A 127 0.00 11.54 -5.76
C PRO A 127 0.75 10.28 -5.30
N ALA A 128 0.20 9.10 -5.55
CA ALA A 128 0.83 7.83 -5.15
C ALA A 128 2.21 7.64 -5.80
N GLU A 129 2.37 8.08 -7.06
CA GLU A 129 3.64 8.03 -7.79
C GLU A 129 4.73 8.86 -7.10
N MET A 130 4.37 10.08 -6.69
CA MET A 130 5.26 10.96 -5.93
C MET A 130 5.63 10.34 -4.56
N LEU A 131 4.65 9.72 -3.88
CA LEU A 131 4.89 9.07 -2.60
C LEU A 131 5.81 7.86 -2.73
N GLU A 132 5.63 7.02 -3.74
CA GLU A 132 6.52 5.86 -3.97
C GLU A 132 7.95 6.34 -4.28
N GLN A 133 8.12 7.39 -5.08
CA GLN A 133 9.43 7.99 -5.34
C GLN A 133 10.08 8.51 -4.04
N MET A 134 9.31 9.18 -3.19
CA MET A 134 9.79 9.64 -1.89
C MET A 134 10.16 8.46 -0.97
N VAL A 135 9.37 7.39 -0.98
CA VAL A 135 9.66 6.18 -0.19
C VAL A 135 10.96 5.55 -0.66
N ALA A 136 11.21 5.45 -1.96
CA ALA A 136 12.47 4.94 -2.49
C ALA A 136 13.68 5.76 -2.01
N ILE A 137 13.59 7.11 -2.08
CA ILE A 137 14.64 7.99 -1.57
C ILE A 137 14.88 7.77 -0.07
N LEU A 138 13.81 7.64 0.73
CA LEU A 138 13.93 7.39 2.16
C LEU A 138 14.55 6.03 2.47
N GLU A 139 14.20 4.99 1.71
CA GLU A 139 14.78 3.65 1.84
C GLU A 139 16.27 3.68 1.51
N ASP A 140 16.69 4.36 0.44
CA ASP A 140 18.10 4.49 0.07
C ASP A 140 18.92 5.22 1.14
N ILE A 141 18.38 6.29 1.72
CA ILE A 141 19.01 7.01 2.83
C ILE A 141 19.16 6.09 4.04
N GLN A 142 18.09 5.40 4.45
CA GLN A 142 18.13 4.47 5.60
C GLN A 142 19.11 3.33 5.39
N ARG A 143 19.15 2.76 4.18
CA ARG A 143 20.11 1.71 3.79
C ARG A 143 21.53 2.18 3.99
N LYS A 144 21.84 3.36 3.46
CA LYS A 144 23.18 3.94 3.55
C LYS A 144 23.58 4.21 5.00
N GLU A 145 22.72 4.84 5.78
CA GLU A 145 22.97 5.12 7.20
C GLU A 145 23.21 3.83 8.00
N MET A 146 22.40 2.79 7.77
CA MET A 146 22.57 1.50 8.45
C MET A 146 23.82 0.74 8.00
N GLN A 147 24.14 0.77 6.71
CA GLN A 147 25.36 0.16 6.18
C GLN A 147 26.61 0.80 6.79
N GLU A 148 26.64 2.13 6.91
CA GLU A 148 27.73 2.85 7.56
C GLU A 148 27.90 2.43 9.03
N VAL A 149 26.81 2.19 9.76
CA VAL A 149 26.86 1.67 11.13
C VAL A 149 27.44 0.25 11.17
N VAL A 150 27.02 -0.63 10.25
CA VAL A 150 27.53 -2.01 10.15
C VAL A 150 29.02 -2.01 9.83
N ASP A 151 29.44 -1.22 8.85
CA ASP A 151 30.84 -1.09 8.44
C ASP A 151 31.70 -0.53 9.59
N SER A 152 31.18 0.44 10.34
CA SER A 152 31.85 1.00 11.52
C SER A 152 32.03 -0.04 12.63
N VAL A 153 31.07 -0.92 12.85
CA VAL A 153 31.19 -2.01 13.85
C VAL A 153 32.20 -3.06 13.39
N ALA A 154 32.21 -3.39 12.09
CA ALA A 154 33.13 -4.36 11.51
C ALA A 154 34.59 -3.86 11.49
N GLY A 155 34.81 -2.56 11.24
CA GLY A 155 36.14 -1.94 11.17
C GLY A 155 36.79 -1.61 12.52
N SER A 156 36.11 -1.84 13.64
CA SER A 156 36.60 -1.53 14.99
C SER A 156 37.26 -2.74 15.69
N GLN A 157 37.62 -3.80 14.94
CA GLN A 157 38.31 -5.00 15.44
C GLN A 157 39.81 -4.99 15.17
#